data_AF-A0ABD4KY91-F1
#
_entry.id   AF-A0ABD4KY91-F1
#
_cell.length_a   1.000
_cell.length_b   1.000
_cell.length_c   1.000
_cell.angle_alpha   90.00
_cell.angle_beta   90.00
_cell.angle_gamma   90.00
#
_symmetry.space_group_name_H-M   'P 1'
#
loop_
_entity.id
_entity.type
_entity.pdbx_description
1 polymer ?
#
loop_
_entity_poly.entity_id
_entity_poly.type
_entity_poly.pdbx_seq_one_letter_code
_entity_poly.pdbx_strand_id
1 'polypeptide(L)'
;SIFVACYFATRYDGKSGKDAAIWGIHLGKLERFKMRKVYSELGIQSGLSIYEKDQEIIQKIIKREARFVGVSILSPFRQNKRLFAQQGEFLSALDINKSFMDNLAEVFVGDCDTEVKNGYCDFGTPYKRGYIDEFSSDELVKYIGVVKFIIPEKVHKGLRIVLEHMNIQTASLFPDFEGAV
;
A
#
# COMPACT_ATOMS: atom_id res chain seq x y z
N SER A 1 -7.29 -6.68 -4.84
CA SER A 1 -8.24 -7.65 -4.25
C SER A 1 -7.74 -8.16 -2.91
N ILE A 2 -8.58 -8.17 -1.85
CA ILE A 2 -8.19 -8.70 -0.52
C ILE A 2 -7.83 -10.19 -0.57
N PHE A 3 -8.54 -10.98 -1.39
CA PHE A 3 -8.30 -12.42 -1.50
C PHE A 3 -6.96 -12.74 -2.15
N VAL A 4 -6.57 -11.99 -3.18
CA VAL A 4 -5.24 -12.11 -3.80
C VAL A 4 -4.15 -11.71 -2.80
N ALA A 5 -4.37 -10.65 -2.02
CA ALA A 5 -3.44 -10.26 -0.96
C ALA A 5 -3.33 -11.35 0.13
N CYS A 6 -4.45 -11.98 0.53
CA CYS A 6 -4.47 -13.14 1.44
C CYS A 6 -3.66 -14.31 0.90
N TYR A 7 -3.81 -14.60 -0.39
CA TYR A 7 -3.04 -15.65 -1.05
C TYR A 7 -1.54 -15.39 -0.89
N PHE A 8 -1.07 -14.19 -1.26
CA PHE A 8 0.36 -13.86 -1.13
C PHE A 8 0.85 -13.89 0.31
N ALA A 9 0.10 -13.27 1.22
CA ALA A 9 0.45 -13.16 2.63
C ALA A 9 0.58 -14.53 3.32
N THR A 10 -0.22 -15.52 2.92
CA THR A 10 -0.24 -16.85 3.57
C THR A 10 0.49 -17.95 2.81
N ARG A 11 0.83 -17.75 1.52
CA ARG A 11 1.50 -18.75 0.68
C ARG A 11 3.01 -18.64 0.69
N TYR A 12 3.56 -17.41 0.71
CA TYR A 12 4.99 -17.16 0.55
C TYR A 12 5.73 -16.85 1.86
N ASP A 13 5.06 -16.97 3.01
CA ASP A 13 5.72 -16.90 4.31
C ASP A 13 6.51 -18.20 4.55
N GLY A 14 7.70 -18.27 3.95
CA GLY A 14 8.59 -19.44 3.93
C GLY A 14 9.24 -19.78 5.28
N LYS A 15 8.80 -19.15 6.38
CA LYS A 15 9.28 -19.43 7.74
C LYS A 15 8.07 -19.72 8.64
N SER A 16 7.71 -21.00 8.68
CA SER A 16 6.59 -21.57 9.44
C SER A 16 6.46 -21.01 10.87
N GLY A 17 5.24 -20.62 11.24
CA GLY A 17 4.86 -20.37 12.64
C GLY A 17 4.53 -18.93 13.02
N LYS A 18 4.35 -18.01 12.05
CA LYS A 18 4.04 -16.60 12.33
C LYS A 18 2.73 -16.16 11.70
N ASP A 19 2.11 -15.16 12.32
CA ASP A 19 0.95 -14.47 11.77
C ASP A 19 1.35 -13.70 10.50
N ALA A 20 0.44 -13.65 9.54
CA ALA A 20 0.59 -12.86 8.34
C ALA A 20 -0.14 -11.52 8.49
N ALA A 21 0.25 -10.51 7.71
CA ALA A 21 -0.43 -9.22 7.71
C ALA A 21 -0.73 -8.75 6.29
N ILE A 22 -1.91 -8.14 6.12
CA ILE A 22 -2.30 -7.44 4.89
C ILE A 22 -2.59 -5.99 5.25
N TRP A 23 -2.08 -5.09 4.43
CA TRP A 23 -2.35 -3.66 4.56
C TRP A 23 -3.35 -3.22 3.50
N GLY A 24 -4.45 -2.62 3.95
CA GLY A 24 -5.38 -1.88 3.09
C GLY A 24 -5.03 -0.40 3.15
N ILE A 25 -4.83 0.24 2.01
CA ILE A 25 -4.39 1.64 1.92
C ILE A 25 -5.43 2.45 1.14
N HIS A 26 -5.83 3.59 1.69
CA HIS A 26 -6.75 4.50 1.01
C HIS A 26 -6.00 5.29 -0.08
N LEU A 27 -6.06 4.81 -1.32
CA LEU A 27 -5.36 5.42 -2.46
C LEU A 27 -5.72 6.90 -2.68
N GLY A 28 -6.97 7.31 -2.46
CA GLY A 28 -7.36 8.72 -2.56
C GLY A 28 -6.62 9.66 -1.59
N LYS A 29 -6.21 9.20 -0.39
CA LYS A 29 -5.39 10.00 0.53
C LYS A 29 -3.96 10.12 0.01
N LEU A 30 -3.41 9.04 -0.54
CA LEU A 30 -2.09 9.01 -1.16
C LEU A 30 -2.01 9.99 -2.35
N GLU A 31 -3.02 9.99 -3.23
CA GLU A 31 -3.10 10.93 -4.36
C GLU A 31 -3.24 12.39 -3.88
N ARG A 32 -4.05 12.66 -2.84
CA ARG A 32 -4.15 14.00 -2.25
C ARG A 32 -2.84 14.47 -1.62
N PHE A 33 -2.10 13.58 -0.98
CA PHE A 33 -0.76 13.88 -0.45
C PHE A 33 0.19 14.25 -1.59
N LYS A 34 0.24 13.43 -2.65
CA LYS A 34 1.06 13.67 -3.85
C LYS A 34 0.74 15.04 -4.46
N MET A 35 -0.54 15.37 -4.63
CA MET A 35 -0.96 16.67 -5.18
C MET A 35 -0.60 17.86 -4.28
N ARG A 36 -0.86 17.76 -2.97
CA ARG A 36 -0.68 18.89 -2.05
C ARG A 36 0.77 19.17 -1.69
N LYS A 37 1.59 18.13 -1.57
CA LYS A 37 2.96 18.24 -1.05
C LYS A 37 3.99 18.07 -2.16
N VAL A 38 3.87 17.01 -2.95
CA VAL A 38 4.91 16.66 -3.93
C VAL A 38 4.82 17.54 -5.17
N TYR A 39 3.64 17.68 -5.78
CA TYR A 39 3.48 18.47 -7.00
C TYR A 39 3.72 19.97 -6.78
N SER A 40 3.23 20.50 -5.66
CA SER A 40 3.37 21.92 -5.30
C SER A 40 4.84 22.29 -5.04
N GLU A 41 5.55 21.51 -4.21
CA GLU A 41 6.95 21.77 -3.87
C GLU A 41 7.89 21.57 -5.06
N LEU A 42 7.57 20.64 -5.97
CA LEU A 42 8.37 20.40 -7.18
C LEU A 42 8.07 21.36 -8.34
N GLY A 43 7.04 22.19 -8.22
CA GLY A 43 6.59 23.06 -9.31
C GLY A 43 6.10 22.30 -10.54
N ILE A 44 5.52 21.11 -10.35
CA ILE A 44 5.05 20.25 -11.44
C ILE A 44 3.86 20.91 -12.13
N GLN A 45 3.93 21.01 -13.46
CA GLN A 45 2.90 21.68 -14.25
C GLN A 45 1.55 20.93 -14.22
N SER A 46 0.46 21.68 -14.05
CA SER A 46 -0.89 21.11 -13.95
C SER A 46 -1.35 20.39 -15.22
N GLY A 47 -0.87 20.83 -16.39
CA GLY A 47 -1.24 20.29 -17.71
C GLY A 47 -0.64 18.93 -18.09
N LEU A 48 0.30 18.40 -17.28
CA LEU A 48 0.89 17.09 -17.52
C LEU A 48 -0.08 15.95 -17.16
N SER A 49 -0.01 14.86 -17.91
CA SER A 49 -0.69 13.60 -17.57
C SER A 49 -0.14 13.04 -16.25
N ILE A 50 -0.92 12.19 -15.57
CA ILE A 50 -0.49 11.56 -14.30
C ILE A 50 0.84 10.82 -14.48
N TYR A 51 1.00 10.11 -15.60
CA TYR A 51 2.22 9.39 -15.92
C TYR A 51 3.44 10.32 -16.05
N GLU A 52 3.30 11.44 -16.77
CA GLU A 52 4.37 12.43 -16.92
C GLU A 52 4.76 13.05 -15.59
N LYS A 53 3.77 13.36 -14.74
CA LYS A 53 4.01 13.89 -13.39
C LYS A 53 4.79 12.89 -12.53
N ASP A 54 4.40 11.61 -12.55
CA ASP A 54 5.07 10.56 -11.78
C ASP A 54 6.52 10.34 -12.29
N GLN A 55 6.75 10.39 -13.61
CA GLN A 55 8.10 10.35 -14.19
C GLN A 55 8.96 11.54 -13.73
N GLU A 56 8.39 12.75 -13.71
CA GLU A 56 9.10 13.94 -13.26
C GLU A 56 9.50 13.83 -11.78
N ILE A 57 8.59 13.37 -10.91
CA ILE A 57 8.89 13.10 -9.49
C ILE A 57 10.08 12.14 -9.38
N ILE A 58 9.98 10.98 -10.04
CA ILE A 58 10.98 9.92 -9.94
C ILE A 58 12.35 10.43 -10.42
N GLN A 59 12.39 11.17 -11.53
CA GLN A 59 13.64 11.74 -12.03
C GLN A 59 14.27 12.72 -11.04
N LYS A 60 13.49 13.62 -10.43
CA LYS A 60 14.01 14.57 -9.43
C LYS A 60 14.52 13.87 -8.17
N ILE A 61 13.85 12.80 -7.73
CA ILE A 61 14.29 11.98 -6.59
C ILE A 61 15.59 11.25 -6.91
N ILE A 62 15.67 10.58 -8.07
CA ILE A 62 16.88 9.84 -8.50
C ILE A 62 18.08 10.78 -8.62
N LYS A 63 17.87 11.97 -9.20
CA LYS A 63 18.90 13.01 -9.31
C LYS A 63 19.23 13.70 -7.99
N ARG A 64 18.49 13.40 -6.91
CA ARG A 64 18.60 14.01 -5.58
C ARG A 64 18.40 15.53 -5.58
N GLU A 65 17.66 16.05 -6.56
CA GLU A 65 17.28 17.46 -6.67
C GLU A 65 16.20 17.82 -5.65
N ALA A 66 15.47 16.81 -5.17
CA ALA A 66 14.49 16.97 -4.10
C ALA A 66 14.51 15.77 -3.15
N ARG A 67 14.10 16.00 -1.90
CA ARG A 67 13.95 14.97 -0.87
C ARG A 67 12.55 15.06 -0.29
N PHE A 68 11.75 14.04 -0.56
CA PHE A 68 10.40 13.93 0.00
C PHE A 68 10.32 12.69 0.85
N VAL A 69 9.86 12.87 2.08
CA VAL A 69 9.39 11.76 2.90
C VAL A 69 7.95 11.51 2.47
N GLY A 70 7.64 10.30 2.01
CA GLY A 70 6.33 9.99 1.47
C GLY A 70 6.34 8.73 0.61
N VAL A 71 5.16 8.33 0.16
CA VAL A 71 4.99 7.21 -0.77
C VAL A 71 4.28 7.70 -2.03
N SER A 72 4.67 7.17 -3.19
CA SER A 72 3.94 7.35 -4.45
C SER A 72 3.50 6.01 -5.02
N ILE A 73 2.39 6.02 -5.75
CA ILE A 73 1.99 4.92 -6.62
C ILE A 73 3.00 4.85 -7.78
N LEU A 74 3.44 3.64 -8.11
CA LEU A 74 4.26 3.35 -9.27
C LEU A 74 3.42 2.60 -10.31
N SER A 75 3.41 3.13 -11.52
CA SER A 75 2.97 2.38 -12.69
C SER A 75 4.19 1.70 -13.33
N PRO A 76 4.33 0.36 -13.24
CA PRO A 76 5.45 -0.33 -13.87
C PRO A 76 5.40 -0.15 -15.40
N PHE A 77 6.51 0.27 -15.99
CA PHE A 77 6.64 0.55 -17.44
C PHE A 77 6.35 -0.68 -18.33
N ARG A 78 6.58 -1.89 -17.79
CA ARG A 78 6.21 -3.15 -18.45
C ARG A 78 5.29 -3.94 -17.54
N GLN A 79 4.01 -3.96 -17.89
CA GLN A 79 3.05 -4.88 -17.29
C GLN A 79 3.13 -6.21 -18.04
N ASN A 80 3.92 -7.14 -17.52
CA ASN A 80 3.76 -8.54 -17.93
C ASN A 80 2.34 -8.98 -17.56
N LYS A 81 1.74 -9.94 -18.29
CA LYS A 81 0.39 -10.47 -17.98
C LYS A 81 0.20 -10.84 -16.49
N ARG A 82 1.29 -11.28 -15.87
CA ARG A 82 1.45 -11.52 -14.42
C ARG A 82 1.09 -10.33 -13.53
N LEU A 83 1.52 -9.12 -13.88
CA LEU A 83 1.23 -7.89 -13.12
C LEU A 83 -0.24 -7.49 -13.24
N PHE A 84 -0.84 -7.73 -14.40
CA PHE A 84 -2.26 -7.47 -14.63
C PHE A 84 -3.15 -8.39 -13.76
N ALA A 85 -2.79 -9.68 -13.65
CA ALA A 85 -3.53 -10.65 -12.83
C ALA A 85 -3.48 -10.33 -11.33
N GLN A 86 -2.41 -9.70 -10.85
CA GLN A 86 -2.24 -9.39 -9.42
C GLN A 86 -3.15 -8.25 -8.94
N GLN A 87 -3.70 -7.42 -9.86
CA GLN A 87 -4.61 -6.29 -9.55
C GLN A 87 -4.17 -5.45 -8.34
N GLY A 88 -2.85 -5.30 -8.17
CA GLY A 88 -2.23 -4.65 -7.03
C GLY A 88 -1.56 -3.36 -7.49
N GLU A 89 -1.64 -2.34 -6.63
CA GLU A 89 -0.88 -1.11 -6.82
C GLU A 89 0.54 -1.29 -6.27
N PHE A 90 1.53 -0.77 -7.01
CA PHE A 90 2.90 -0.72 -6.53
C PHE A 90 3.13 0.60 -5.82
N LEU A 91 3.79 0.54 -4.68
CA LEU A 91 4.12 1.72 -3.88
C LEU A 91 5.63 1.85 -3.78
N SER A 92 6.14 3.07 -3.94
CA SER A 92 7.54 3.40 -3.73
C SER A 92 7.72 4.46 -2.67
N ALA A 93 8.66 4.23 -1.77
CA ALA A 93 9.18 5.27 -0.90
C ALA A 93 9.85 6.37 -1.74
N LEU A 94 9.67 7.62 -1.32
CA LEU A 94 10.27 8.79 -1.96
C LEU A 94 11.59 9.21 -1.28
N ASP A 95 11.79 8.84 -0.01
CA ASP A 95 13.08 8.96 0.69
C ASP A 95 13.64 7.57 1.00
N ILE A 96 14.65 7.16 0.22
CA ILE A 96 15.34 5.87 0.37
C ILE A 96 16.20 5.76 1.63
N ASN A 97 16.45 6.87 2.33
CA ASN A 97 17.22 6.87 3.58
C ASN A 97 16.34 6.58 4.80
N LYS A 98 15.01 6.50 4.61
CA LYS A 98 14.03 6.15 5.64
C LYS A 98 13.36 4.82 5.32
N SER A 99 12.78 4.18 6.34
CA SER A 99 12.04 2.95 6.11
C SER A 99 10.79 3.22 5.26
N PHE A 100 10.25 2.17 4.63
CA PHE A 100 8.98 2.28 3.92
C PHE A 100 7.85 2.73 4.85
N MET A 101 7.84 2.24 6.10
CA MET A 101 6.79 2.59 7.07
C MET A 101 6.89 4.06 7.50
N ASP A 102 8.09 4.63 7.65
CA ASP A 102 8.27 6.05 7.95
C ASP A 102 7.74 6.92 6.79
N ASN A 103 8.06 6.54 5.56
CA ASN A 103 7.56 7.19 4.35
C ASN A 103 6.03 7.10 4.26
N LEU A 104 5.46 5.93 4.57
CA LEU A 104 4.03 5.71 4.54
C LEU A 104 3.31 6.52 5.63
N ALA A 105 3.87 6.61 6.84
CA ALA A 105 3.30 7.38 7.94
C ALA A 105 3.12 8.85 7.56
N GLU A 106 4.13 9.44 6.92
CA GLU A 106 4.11 10.84 6.49
C GLU A 106 2.93 11.20 5.57
N VAL A 107 2.47 10.25 4.75
CA VAL A 107 1.29 10.43 3.88
C VAL A 107 0.04 10.76 4.69
N PHE A 108 -0.06 10.20 5.89
CA PHE A 108 -1.26 10.28 6.71
C PHE A 108 -1.14 11.30 7.86
N VAL A 109 0.07 11.70 8.26
CA VAL A 109 0.29 12.69 9.35
C VAL A 109 -0.48 14.00 9.13
N GLY A 110 -0.60 14.48 7.88
CA GLY A 110 -1.31 15.72 7.56
C GLY A 110 -2.81 15.60 7.27
N ASP A 111 -3.36 14.38 7.19
CA ASP A 111 -4.77 14.11 6.84
C ASP A 111 -5.56 13.53 8.02
N CYS A 112 -4.94 13.49 9.20
CA CYS A 112 -5.55 13.04 10.43
C CYS A 112 -5.76 14.24 11.37
N ASP A 113 -7.01 14.62 11.65
CA ASP A 113 -7.39 15.53 12.77
C ASP A 113 -7.15 14.88 14.16
N THR A 114 -6.15 14.02 14.24
CA THR A 114 -5.83 13.23 15.42
C THR A 114 -4.52 13.75 15.93
N GLU A 115 -4.48 14.12 17.21
CA GLU A 115 -3.27 14.54 17.92
C GLU A 115 -2.12 13.59 17.61
N VAL A 116 -1.32 13.95 16.61
CA VAL A 116 -0.12 13.23 16.25
C VAL A 116 0.87 13.58 17.36
N LYS A 117 0.90 12.78 18.43
CA LYS A 117 1.91 12.94 19.48
C LYS A 117 3.29 12.87 18.82
N ASN A 118 3.97 14.02 18.75
CA ASN A 118 5.31 14.19 18.19
C ASN A 118 5.45 13.99 16.67
N GLY A 119 4.39 14.17 15.87
CA GLY A 119 4.52 14.19 14.40
C GLY A 119 4.73 12.82 13.72
N TYR A 120 4.47 11.70 14.40
CA TYR A 120 4.58 10.36 13.85
C TYR A 120 3.28 9.54 13.97
N CYS A 121 2.86 8.89 12.88
CA CYS A 121 1.81 7.87 12.91
C CYS A 121 2.44 6.51 13.27
N ASP A 122 2.26 6.06 14.51
CA ASP A 122 2.68 4.72 14.91
C ASP A 122 1.70 3.65 14.41
N PHE A 123 2.11 2.90 13.38
CA PHE A 123 1.33 1.75 12.86
C PHE A 123 1.40 0.50 13.75
N GLY A 124 2.25 0.50 14.79
CA GLY A 124 2.37 -0.58 15.77
C GLY A 124 1.34 -0.51 16.89
N THR A 125 0.81 0.69 17.18
CA THR A 125 -0.19 0.89 18.24
C THR A 125 -1.58 1.07 17.62
N PRO A 126 -2.58 0.25 17.98
CA PRO A 126 -3.94 0.46 17.49
C PRO A 126 -4.44 1.84 17.91
N TYR A 127 -5.14 2.51 17.00
CA TYR A 127 -5.72 3.83 17.24
C TYR A 127 -6.67 3.78 18.45
N LYS A 128 -6.36 4.52 19.52
CA LYS A 128 -7.04 4.46 20.83
C LYS A 128 -8.12 5.53 21.04
N ARG A 129 -8.69 6.14 19.99
CA ARG A 129 -9.79 7.11 20.19
C ARG A 129 -11.11 6.36 20.30
N GLY A 130 -11.39 5.87 21.51
CA GLY A 130 -12.66 5.23 21.86
C GLY A 130 -12.88 3.87 21.20
N TYR A 131 -13.55 2.96 21.90
CA TYR A 131 -14.39 1.99 21.20
C TYR A 131 -15.43 2.82 20.44
N ILE A 132 -15.29 2.93 19.12
CA ILE A 132 -16.29 3.63 18.30
C ILE A 132 -17.14 2.53 17.69
N ASP A 133 -18.21 2.17 18.40
CA ASP A 133 -19.06 1.04 18.05
C ASP A 133 -19.81 1.25 16.72
N GLU A 134 -20.01 2.50 16.27
CA GLU A 134 -20.78 2.79 15.06
C GLU A 134 -20.24 4.05 14.36
N PHE A 135 -19.34 3.86 13.39
CA PHE A 135 -19.22 4.84 12.31
C PHE A 135 -20.15 4.41 11.18
N SER A 136 -20.83 5.37 10.55
CA SER A 136 -21.33 5.14 9.20
C SER A 136 -20.14 4.76 8.28
N SER A 137 -20.38 3.92 7.28
CA SER A 137 -19.34 3.52 6.30
C SER A 137 -18.60 4.72 5.72
N ASP A 138 -19.29 5.85 5.58
CA ASP A 138 -18.79 7.06 4.95
C ASP A 138 -17.86 7.86 5.87
N GLU A 139 -18.07 7.81 7.18
CA GLU A 139 -17.17 8.45 8.16
C GLU A 139 -15.90 7.63 8.36
N LEU A 140 -15.99 6.30 8.37
CA LEU A 140 -14.83 5.40 8.41
C LEU A 140 -13.84 5.73 7.29
N VAL A 141 -14.34 5.92 6.07
CA VAL A 141 -13.50 6.23 4.89
C VAL A 141 -12.82 7.60 5.02
N LYS A 142 -13.45 8.59 5.67
CA LYS A 142 -12.84 9.91 5.89
C LYS A 142 -11.64 9.83 6.82
N TYR A 143 -11.74 9.05 7.90
CA TYR A 143 -10.70 9.02 8.93
C TYR A 143 -9.65 7.93 8.70
N ILE A 144 -10.04 6.76 8.18
CA ILE A 144 -9.11 5.66 7.96
C ILE A 144 -8.29 5.90 6.69
N GLY A 145 -6.99 6.11 6.88
CA GLY A 145 -6.03 6.10 5.77
C GLY A 145 -5.41 4.74 5.49
N VAL A 146 -5.24 3.92 6.53
CA VAL A 146 -4.60 2.61 6.46
C VAL A 146 -5.28 1.66 7.43
N VAL A 147 -5.50 0.41 6.99
CA VAL A 147 -5.97 -0.70 7.83
C VAL A 147 -4.95 -1.83 7.77
N LYS A 148 -4.68 -2.48 8.91
CA LYS A 148 -3.86 -3.69 9.00
C LYS A 148 -4.73 -4.86 9.41
N PHE A 149 -4.86 -5.85 8.53
CA PHE A 149 -5.49 -7.12 8.84
C PHE A 149 -4.41 -8.11 9.28
N ILE A 150 -4.54 -8.65 10.49
CA ILE A 150 -3.67 -9.73 10.98
C ILE A 150 -4.38 -11.06 10.73
N ILE A 151 -3.69 -11.99 10.08
CA ILE A 151 -4.17 -13.34 9.80
C ILE A 151 -3.37 -14.30 10.68
N PRO A 152 -4.00 -14.85 11.74
CA PRO A 152 -3.33 -15.77 12.63
C PRO A 152 -2.78 -17.00 11.92
N GLU A 153 -1.59 -17.44 12.27
CA GLU A 153 -0.94 -18.62 11.64
C GLU A 153 -1.88 -19.83 11.57
N LYS A 154 -2.58 -20.11 12.67
CA LYS A 154 -3.50 -21.24 12.81
C LYS A 154 -4.60 -21.31 11.75
N VAL A 155 -4.97 -20.17 11.13
CA VAL A 155 -6.02 -20.13 10.09
C VAL A 155 -5.47 -20.18 8.67
N HIS A 156 -4.15 -20.09 8.47
CA HIS A 156 -3.55 -20.01 7.13
C HIS A 156 -3.93 -21.21 6.26
N LYS A 157 -3.88 -22.44 6.81
CA LYS A 157 -4.23 -23.65 6.05
C LYS A 157 -5.68 -23.64 5.58
N GLY A 158 -6.61 -23.31 6.48
CA GLY A 158 -8.04 -23.23 6.14
C GLY A 158 -8.31 -22.14 5.11
N LEU A 159 -7.68 -20.97 5.27
CA LEU A 159 -7.81 -19.87 4.32
C LEU A 159 -7.30 -20.24 2.93
N ARG A 160 -6.16 -20.93 2.82
CA ARG A 160 -5.64 -21.39 1.52
C ARG A 160 -6.61 -22.34 0.81
N ILE A 161 -7.23 -23.27 1.54
CA ILE A 161 -8.24 -24.17 0.97
C ILE A 161 -9.43 -23.38 0.44
N VAL A 162 -9.91 -22.36 1.18
CA VAL A 162 -11.01 -21.51 0.71
C VAL A 162 -10.61 -20.73 -0.54
N LEU A 163 -9.40 -20.14 -0.57
CA LEU A 163 -8.89 -19.40 -1.73
C LEU A 163 -8.77 -20.30 -2.97
N GLU A 164 -8.31 -21.54 -2.81
CA GLU A 164 -8.25 -22.52 -3.90
C GLU A 164 -9.64 -22.84 -4.47
N HIS A 165 -10.66 -23.03 -3.64
CA HIS A 165 -12.04 -23.21 -4.09
C HIS A 165 -12.61 -21.98 -4.81
N MET A 166 -12.08 -20.79 -4.52
CA MET A 166 -12.39 -19.56 -5.26
C MET A 166 -11.58 -19.40 -6.55
N ASN A 167 -10.83 -20.45 -6.97
CA ASN A 167 -9.90 -20.43 -8.10
C ASN A 167 -8.78 -19.38 -7.95
N ILE A 168 -8.37 -19.09 -6.72
CA ILE A 168 -7.22 -18.22 -6.40
C ILE A 168 -6.05 -19.12 -6.01
N GLN A 169 -5.24 -19.47 -7.01
CA GLN A 169 -4.16 -20.45 -6.91
C GLN A 169 -2.96 -20.00 -7.75
N THR A 170 -1.80 -20.64 -7.57
CA THR A 170 -0.58 -20.30 -8.34
C THR A 170 -0.87 -20.28 -9.84
N ALA A 171 -1.55 -21.31 -10.37
CA ALA A 171 -1.81 -21.43 -11.80
C ALA A 171 -2.71 -20.29 -12.34
N SER A 172 -3.72 -19.86 -11.57
CA SER A 172 -4.62 -18.78 -12.00
C SER A 172 -3.98 -17.40 -11.87
N LEU A 173 -3.11 -17.20 -10.88
CA LEU A 173 -2.36 -15.94 -10.70
C LEU A 173 -1.11 -15.86 -11.58
N PHE A 174 -0.59 -17.02 -12.02
CA PHE A 174 0.65 -17.16 -12.78
C PHE A 174 0.47 -18.19 -13.92
N PRO A 175 -0.36 -17.90 -14.93
CA PRO A 175 -0.68 -18.85 -16.00
C PRO A 175 0.53 -19.25 -16.84
N ASP A 176 1.56 -18.40 -16.92
CA ASP A 176 2.77 -18.66 -17.73
C ASP A 176 3.88 -19.41 -16.95
N PHE A 177 3.61 -19.90 -15.73
CA PHE A 177 4.64 -20.50 -14.85
C PHE A 177 4.85 -22.01 -15.07
N GLU A 178 4.11 -22.66 -15.98
CA GLU A 178 4.17 -24.11 -16.21
C GLU A 178 5.47 -24.64 -16.88
N GLY A 179 6.46 -23.78 -17.14
CA GLY A 179 7.72 -24.19 -17.80
C GLY A 179 9.00 -24.06 -16.96
N ALA A 180 8.91 -23.73 -15.67
CA ALA A 180 10.07 -23.43 -14.82
C ALA A 180 10.21 -24.39 -13.62
N VAL A 181 10.02 -25.69 -13.87
CA VAL A 181 10.33 -26.78 -12.91
C VAL A 181 11.34 -27.72 -13.55
#